data_AF-A0A2E2HPK2-F1
#
_entry.id   AF-A0A2E2HPK2-F1
#
_cell.length_a   1.000
_cell.length_b   1.000
_cell.length_c   1.000
_cell.angle_alpha   90.00
_cell.angle_beta   90.00
_cell.angle_gamma   90.00
#
_symmetry.space_group_name_H-M   'P 1'
#
loop_
_entity.id
_entity.type
_entity.pdbx_description
1 polymer ?
#
loop_
_entity_poly.entity_id
_entity_poly.type
_entity_poly.pdbx_seq_one_letter_code
_entity_poly.pdbx_strand_id
1 'polypeptide(L)'
;MTLINEAFCFRLEFCSQMPLESAMKLTHLILILVTLSLGCAQWHGFRDLYKGMTKENVRSTYGEPFRTVELKTRDGSSIEFWFFGSSLPPYGSKPIAFRGNRLDSWGSDVEYLFPEIEPSEMDKLQTGSKD
;
A
#
# COMPACT_ATOMS: atom_id res chain seq x y z
N MET A 1 -5.81 9.42 -39.24
CA MET A 1 -6.27 9.44 -37.84
C MET A 1 -5.05 9.07 -36.99
N THR A 2 -4.30 10.13 -36.69
CA THR A 2 -3.05 10.29 -35.92
C THR A 2 -3.38 10.07 -34.42
N LEU A 3 -2.54 9.61 -33.49
CA LEU A 3 -1.10 9.77 -33.19
C LEU A 3 -0.74 8.68 -32.14
N ILE A 4 0.03 7.65 -32.49
CA ILE A 4 0.86 6.89 -31.52
C ILE A 4 2.06 6.36 -32.31
N ASN A 5 3.26 6.83 -31.97
CA ASN A 5 4.61 6.30 -32.30
C ASN A 5 5.66 7.33 -32.73
N GLU A 6 5.58 8.57 -32.24
CA GLU A 6 6.72 9.50 -32.32
C GLU A 6 7.24 9.82 -30.92
N ALA A 7 7.85 8.84 -30.27
CA ALA A 7 8.74 9.07 -29.13
C ALA A 7 9.76 7.93 -28.88
N PHE A 8 9.96 7.02 -29.83
CA PHE A 8 10.98 5.96 -29.75
C PHE A 8 11.93 6.02 -30.95
N CYS A 9 12.33 7.23 -31.31
CA CYS A 9 13.40 7.50 -32.27
C CYS A 9 14.43 8.49 -31.71
N PHE A 10 14.79 8.36 -30.43
CA PHE A 10 16.08 8.89 -29.98
C PHE A 10 17.17 7.86 -30.32
N ARG A 11 17.63 8.00 -31.56
CA ARG A 11 18.88 7.50 -32.13
C ARG A 11 19.92 7.15 -31.05
N LEU A 12 20.23 5.86 -30.99
CA LEU A 12 21.48 5.29 -30.49
C LEU A 12 22.67 5.77 -31.34
N GLU A 13 22.99 7.06 -31.30
CA GLU A 13 24.16 7.63 -32.01
C GLU A 13 25.01 8.54 -31.12
N PHE A 14 24.97 8.36 -29.80
CA PHE A 14 25.91 8.99 -28.87
C PHE A 14 26.68 7.98 -28.02
N CYS A 15 26.94 6.79 -28.58
CA CYS A 15 27.55 5.68 -27.83
C CYS A 15 29.05 5.46 -28.08
N SER A 16 29.77 6.37 -28.74
CA SER A 16 31.20 6.17 -29.03
C SER A 16 32.18 7.04 -28.23
N GLN A 17 31.72 8.00 -27.42
CA GLN A 17 32.63 8.93 -26.70
C GLN A 17 32.17 9.36 -25.31
N MET A 18 31.48 8.49 -24.55
CA MET A 18 31.28 8.73 -23.12
C MET A 18 32.21 7.84 -22.30
N PRO A 19 33.03 8.39 -21.38
CA PRO A 19 33.82 7.59 -20.47
C PRO A 19 32.88 6.70 -19.65
N LEU A 20 33.27 5.44 -19.44
CA LEU A 20 32.47 4.38 -18.80
C LEU A 20 31.80 4.86 -17.49
N GLU A 21 32.49 5.73 -16.74
CA GLU A 21 31.96 6.33 -15.50
C GLU A 21 30.72 7.20 -15.70
N SER A 22 30.60 7.93 -16.81
CA SER A 22 29.44 8.80 -17.10
C SER A 22 28.23 7.98 -17.54
N ALA A 23 28.44 6.88 -18.26
CA ALA A 23 27.37 5.95 -18.66
C ALA A 23 26.79 5.21 -17.44
N MET A 24 27.63 4.83 -16.48
CA MET A 24 27.20 4.22 -15.21
C MET A 24 26.41 5.19 -14.34
N LYS A 25 26.82 6.46 -14.26
CA LYS A 25 26.09 7.50 -13.53
C LYS A 25 24.72 7.80 -14.15
N LEU A 26 24.64 7.82 -15.48
CA LEU A 26 23.40 8.06 -16.21
C LEU A 26 22.40 6.90 -16.05
N THR A 27 22.88 5.65 -16.12
CA THR A 27 22.03 4.46 -15.88
C THR A 27 21.55 4.38 -14.44
N HIS A 28 22.39 4.73 -13.45
CA HIS A 28 21.94 4.85 -12.06
C HIS A 28 20.91 5.97 -11.88
N LEU A 29 21.09 7.13 -12.51
CA LEU A 29 20.13 8.24 -12.44
C LEU A 29 18.78 7.86 -13.05
N ILE A 30 18.79 7.15 -14.19
CA ILE A 30 17.57 6.65 -14.83
C ILE A 30 16.90 5.59 -13.94
N LEU A 31 17.67 4.67 -13.34
CA LEU A 31 17.12 3.68 -12.41
C LEU A 31 16.49 4.33 -11.17
N ILE A 32 17.12 5.40 -10.64
CA ILE A 32 16.59 6.20 -9.52
C ILE A 32 15.32 6.95 -9.95
N LEU A 33 15.28 7.55 -11.14
CA LEU A 33 14.08 8.23 -11.66
C LEU A 33 12.93 7.25 -11.95
N VAL A 34 13.22 6.04 -12.43
CA VAL A 34 12.22 4.98 -12.64
C VAL A 34 11.70 4.46 -11.30
N THR A 35 12.56 4.28 -10.30
CA THR A 35 12.11 3.90 -8.94
C THR A 35 11.33 5.02 -8.24
N LEU A 36 11.69 6.30 -8.44
CA LEU A 36 10.96 7.44 -7.91
C LEU A 36 9.59 7.66 -8.60
N SER A 37 9.48 7.39 -9.90
CA SER A 37 8.22 7.52 -10.64
C SER A 37 7.24 6.36 -10.40
N LEU A 38 7.73 5.19 -9.98
CA LEU A 38 6.90 4.09 -9.46
C LEU A 38 6.44 4.32 -8.00
N GLY A 39 7.11 5.22 -7.27
CA GLY A 39 6.92 5.44 -5.83
C GLY A 39 5.98 6.57 -5.43
N CYS A 40 5.34 7.27 -6.38
CA CYS A 40 4.35 8.31 -6.07
C CYS A 40 2.92 7.80 -6.25
N ALA A 41 2.58 6.69 -5.59
CA ALA A 41 1.19 6.42 -5.28
C ALA A 41 0.74 7.50 -4.29
N GLN A 42 0.21 8.63 -4.80
CA GLN A 42 -0.61 9.52 -3.99
C GLN A 42 -1.76 8.65 -3.47
N TRP A 43 -1.67 8.25 -2.21
CA TRP A 43 -2.75 7.59 -1.49
C TRP A 43 -3.89 8.61 -1.31
N HIS A 44 -4.68 8.79 -2.36
CA HIS A 44 -6.05 9.28 -2.23
C HIS A 44 -6.71 8.35 -1.21
N GLY A 45 -7.24 8.89 -0.11
CA GLY A 45 -7.80 8.06 0.98
C GLY A 45 -8.86 7.06 0.51
N PHE A 46 -9.42 6.30 1.45
CA PHE A 46 -10.45 5.29 1.19
C PHE A 46 -11.78 5.87 0.68
N ARG A 47 -11.80 6.45 -0.52
CA ARG A 47 -12.95 7.12 -1.13
C ARG A 47 -14.01 6.17 -1.64
N ASP A 48 -13.62 4.95 -2.00
CA ASP A 48 -14.48 3.96 -2.65
C ASP A 48 -14.86 2.80 -1.71
N LEU A 49 -14.44 2.87 -0.43
CA LEU A 49 -14.87 1.90 0.57
C LEU A 49 -16.32 2.14 0.97
N TYR A 50 -17.07 1.04 1.08
CA TYR A 50 -18.41 1.03 1.66
C TYR A 50 -18.63 -0.26 2.47
N LYS A 51 -19.41 -0.16 3.55
CA LYS A 51 -19.70 -1.29 4.43
C LYS A 51 -20.26 -2.47 3.64
N GLY A 52 -19.71 -3.66 3.86
CA GLY A 52 -20.08 -4.88 3.14
C GLY A 52 -19.28 -5.15 1.86
N MET A 53 -18.35 -4.29 1.45
CA MET A 53 -17.41 -4.59 0.35
C MET A 53 -16.62 -5.87 0.66
N THR A 54 -16.36 -6.71 -0.37
CA THR A 54 -15.61 -7.96 -0.17
C THR A 54 -14.11 -7.71 -0.09
N LYS A 55 -13.36 -8.61 0.56
CA LYS A 55 -11.89 -8.55 0.61
C LYS A 55 -11.25 -8.49 -0.78
N GLU A 56 -11.80 -9.25 -1.72
CA GLU A 56 -11.35 -9.26 -3.11
C GLU A 56 -11.52 -7.88 -3.78
N ASN A 57 -12.68 -7.24 -3.60
CA ASN A 57 -12.92 -5.90 -4.15
C ASN A 57 -11.98 -4.85 -3.51
N VAL A 58 -11.72 -4.96 -2.20
CA VAL A 58 -10.75 -4.08 -1.52
C VAL A 58 -9.36 -4.29 -2.11
N ARG A 59 -8.88 -5.54 -2.26
CA ARG A 59 -7.58 -5.84 -2.87
C ARG A 59 -7.48 -5.35 -4.31
N SER A 60 -8.52 -5.56 -5.10
CA SER A 60 -8.56 -5.09 -6.49
C SER A 60 -8.49 -3.57 -6.60
N THR A 61 -8.98 -2.84 -5.59
CA THR A 61 -9.03 -1.37 -5.61
C THR A 61 -7.77 -0.74 -5.01
N TYR A 62 -7.27 -1.30 -3.90
CA TYR A 62 -6.21 -0.70 -3.07
C TYR A 62 -4.90 -1.50 -3.04
N GLY A 63 -4.85 -2.66 -3.69
CA GLY A 63 -3.71 -3.57 -3.67
C GLY A 63 -3.66 -4.44 -2.41
N GLU A 64 -2.51 -5.08 -2.19
CA GLU A 64 -2.28 -5.88 -0.99
C GLU A 64 -1.92 -5.01 0.20
N PRO A 65 -2.48 -5.27 1.40
CA PRO A 65 -2.06 -4.59 2.62
C PRO A 65 -0.63 -4.97 2.97
N PHE A 66 0.14 -4.04 3.53
CA PHE A 66 1.50 -4.35 3.99
C PHE A 66 1.50 -5.20 5.26
N ARG A 67 0.37 -5.25 5.98
CA ARG A 67 0.20 -6.01 7.21
C ARG A 67 -1.26 -6.40 7.40
N THR A 68 -1.49 -7.61 7.86
CA THR A 68 -2.80 -8.10 8.31
C THR A 68 -2.69 -8.62 9.74
N VAL A 69 -3.73 -8.41 10.54
CA VAL A 69 -3.79 -8.87 11.94
C VAL A 69 -5.21 -9.36 12.20
N GLU A 70 -5.35 -10.61 12.61
CA GLU A 70 -6.63 -11.16 13.06
C GLU A 70 -6.70 -11.13 14.59
N LEU A 71 -7.77 -10.55 15.12
CA LEU A 71 -8.01 -10.38 16.55
C LEU A 71 -9.30 -11.09 16.95
N LYS A 72 -9.25 -11.83 18.05
CA LYS A 72 -10.45 -12.44 18.64
C LYS A 72 -11.27 -11.41 19.40
N THR A 73 -12.58 -11.53 19.29
CA THR A 73 -13.55 -10.76 20.08
C THR A 73 -14.00 -11.58 21.28
N ARG A 74 -14.55 -10.89 22.29
CA ARG A 74 -14.98 -11.50 23.56
C ARG A 74 -16.11 -12.53 23.40
N ASP A 75 -16.85 -12.47 22.30
CA ASP A 75 -17.90 -13.44 21.94
C ASP A 75 -17.35 -14.66 21.18
N GLY A 76 -16.03 -14.75 20.98
CA GLY A 76 -15.36 -15.84 20.28
C GLY A 76 -15.32 -15.68 18.75
N SER A 77 -15.86 -14.59 18.19
CA SER A 77 -15.70 -14.26 16.77
C SER A 77 -14.32 -13.65 16.47
N SER A 78 -14.05 -13.29 15.22
CA SER A 78 -12.81 -12.60 14.84
C SER A 78 -13.06 -11.40 13.95
N ILE A 79 -12.19 -10.41 14.11
CA ILE A 79 -12.11 -9.22 13.27
C ILE A 79 -10.70 -9.18 12.67
N GLU A 80 -10.62 -9.09 11.35
CA GLU A 80 -9.35 -9.00 10.64
C GLU A 80 -9.08 -7.55 10.24
N PHE A 81 -7.92 -7.04 10.64
CA PHE A 81 -7.46 -5.69 10.39
C PHE A 81 -6.40 -5.71 9.30
N TRP A 82 -6.62 -4.94 8.25
CA TRP A 82 -5.66 -4.72 7.17
C TRP A 82 -5.10 -3.32 7.27
N PHE A 83 -3.78 -3.20 7.15
CA PHE A 83 -3.09 -1.93 7.22
C PHE A 83 -2.54 -1.56 5.84
N PHE A 84 -2.91 -0.36 5.39
CA PHE A 84 -2.49 0.24 4.14
C PHE A 84 -1.70 1.53 4.40
N GLY A 85 -0.98 1.99 3.37
CA GLY A 85 -0.11 3.17 3.45
C GLY A 85 1.31 2.80 3.89
N SER A 86 1.83 3.48 4.92
CA SER A 86 3.19 3.27 5.41
C SER A 86 3.20 2.92 6.90
N SER A 87 4.12 2.04 7.30
CA SER A 87 4.46 1.82 8.71
C SER A 87 5.28 2.96 9.32
N LEU A 88 5.77 3.90 8.49
CA LEU A 88 6.64 5.01 8.90
C LEU A 88 5.83 6.31 9.11
N PRO A 89 6.11 7.09 10.18
CA PRO A 89 5.62 8.46 10.33
C PRO A 89 6.12 9.38 9.20
N PRO A 90 5.39 10.45 8.81
CA PRO A 90 4.10 10.91 9.33
C PRO A 90 2.89 10.31 8.61
N TYR A 91 3.12 9.48 7.58
CA TYR A 91 2.06 9.04 6.67
C TYR A 91 1.04 8.11 7.33
N GLY A 92 1.46 7.41 8.40
CA GLY A 92 0.59 6.61 9.28
C GLY A 92 -0.02 5.39 8.60
N SER A 93 -0.28 4.35 9.38
CA SER A 93 -1.06 3.22 8.89
C SER A 93 -2.54 3.59 8.89
N LYS A 94 -3.27 3.22 7.84
CA LYS A 94 -4.72 3.38 7.78
C LYS A 94 -5.37 2.00 7.89
N PRO A 95 -5.94 1.65 9.06
CA PRO A 95 -6.55 0.36 9.24
C PRO A 95 -7.89 0.27 8.52
N ILE A 96 -8.20 -0.92 8.06
CA ILE A 96 -9.50 -1.36 7.59
C ILE A 96 -9.85 -2.63 8.36
N ALA A 97 -11.08 -2.76 8.85
CA ALA A 97 -11.53 -3.93 9.59
C ALA A 97 -12.57 -4.75 8.80
N PHE A 98 -12.42 -6.06 8.84
CA PHE A 98 -13.31 -7.03 8.19
C PHE A 98 -13.91 -7.97 9.23
N ARG A 99 -15.18 -8.33 9.03
CA ARG A 99 -15.82 -9.49 9.68
C ARG A 99 -16.07 -10.55 8.62
N GLY A 100 -15.41 -11.70 8.76
CA GLY A 100 -15.41 -12.71 7.70
C GLY A 100 -14.88 -12.12 6.38
N ASN A 101 -15.66 -12.21 5.31
CA ASN A 101 -15.28 -11.68 3.98
C ASN A 101 -15.82 -10.26 3.70
N ARG A 102 -16.35 -9.54 4.69
CA ARG A 102 -17.07 -8.28 4.49
C ARG A 102 -16.41 -7.13 5.26
N LEU A 103 -16.23 -6.01 4.58
CA LEU A 103 -15.75 -4.76 5.17
C LEU A 103 -16.73 -4.27 6.24
N ASP A 104 -16.23 -3.94 7.43
CA ASP A 104 -17.06 -3.44 8.53
C ASP A 104 -16.82 -1.96 8.83
N SER A 105 -15.55 -1.55 8.96
CA SER A 105 -15.13 -0.16 9.25
C SER A 105 -13.72 0.14 8.71
N TRP A 106 -13.34 1.42 8.65
CA TRP A 106 -12.03 1.87 8.15
C TRP A 106 -11.61 3.21 8.77
N GLY A 107 -10.32 3.51 8.74
CA GLY A 107 -9.78 4.75 9.29
C GLY A 107 -10.01 4.84 10.81
N SER A 108 -10.46 6.00 11.28
CA SER A 108 -10.76 6.23 12.71
C SER A 108 -11.96 5.43 13.21
N ASP A 109 -12.89 5.04 12.32
CA ASP A 109 -14.10 4.32 12.72
C ASP A 109 -13.82 2.89 13.19
N VAL A 110 -12.60 2.42 12.94
CA VAL A 110 -12.09 1.15 13.45
C VAL A 110 -12.01 1.15 14.98
N GLU A 111 -11.82 2.30 15.62
CA GLU A 111 -11.73 2.42 17.09
C GLU A 111 -13.02 1.99 17.81
N TYR A 112 -14.18 2.10 17.15
CA TYR A 112 -15.45 1.61 17.70
C TYR A 112 -15.48 0.10 17.93
N LEU A 113 -14.59 -0.66 17.27
CA LEU A 113 -14.50 -2.11 17.41
C LEU A 113 -13.62 -2.54 18.58
N PHE A 114 -12.75 -1.66 19.09
CA PHE A 114 -11.80 -2.00 20.16
C PHE A 114 -12.46 -2.50 21.46
N PRO A 115 -13.62 -1.97 21.89
CA PRO A 115 -14.33 -2.51 23.07
C PRO A 115 -14.76 -3.98 22.92
N GLU A 116 -14.92 -4.49 21.70
CA GLU A 116 -15.35 -5.86 21.42
C GLU A 116 -14.18 -6.86 21.42
N ILE A 117 -12.96 -6.37 21.21
CA ILE A 117 -11.75 -7.19 21.11
C ILE A 117 -11.35 -7.70 22.50
N GLU A 118 -10.85 -8.93 22.57
CA GLU A 118 -10.26 -9.45 23.80
C GLU A 118 -9.03 -8.60 24.18
N PRO A 119 -8.93 -8.09 25.41
CA PRO A 119 -7.80 -7.23 25.80
C PRO A 119 -6.42 -7.84 25.56
N SER A 120 -6.28 -9.17 25.67
CA SER A 120 -5.04 -9.92 25.40
C SER A 120 -4.63 -9.91 23.93
N GLU A 121 -5.54 -9.61 23.01
CA GLU A 121 -5.28 -9.57 21.58
C GLU A 121 -4.76 -8.20 21.14
N MET A 122 -4.99 -7.14 21.91
CA MET A 122 -4.68 -5.75 21.53
C MET A 122 -3.19 -5.51 21.28
N ASP A 123 -2.30 -6.23 21.97
CA ASP A 123 -0.84 -6.11 21.78
C ASP A 123 -0.40 -6.51 20.37
N LYS A 124 -1.18 -7.38 19.69
CA LYS A 124 -0.93 -7.75 18.29
C LYS A 124 -1.10 -6.57 17.34
N LEU A 125 -1.80 -5.50 17.71
CA LEU A 125 -1.85 -4.29 16.89
C LEU A 125 -0.52 -3.52 16.94
N GLN A 126 0.23 -3.63 18.03
CA GLN A 126 1.47 -2.88 18.28
C GLN A 126 2.73 -3.56 17.76
N THR A 127 2.73 -4.89 17.63
CA THR A 127 3.85 -5.69 17.13
C THR A 127 4.01 -5.59 15.60
N GLY A 128 4.37 -4.40 15.12
CA GLY A 128 4.84 -4.14 13.76
C GLY A 128 6.31 -3.70 13.71
N SER A 129 7.04 -3.83 14.81
CA SER A 129 8.44 -3.43 14.93
C SER A 129 9.26 -4.60 15.48
N LYS A 130 10.26 -5.01 14.70
CA LYS A 130 11.18 -6.15 14.87
C LYS A 130 10.68 -7.44 14.23
N ASP A 131 11.02 -7.60 12.97
CA ASP A 131 12.02 -8.61 12.56
C ASP A 131 12.88 -8.02 11.43
#